data_AF-A0A427B0Z8-F1
#
_entry.id   AF-A0A427B0Z8-F1
#
_cell.length_a   1.000
_cell.length_b   1.000
_cell.length_c   1.000
_cell.angle_alpha   90.00
_cell.angle_beta   90.00
_cell.angle_gamma   90.00
#
_symmetry.space_group_name_H-M   'P 1'
#
loop_
_entity.id
_entity.type
_entity.pdbx_description
1 polymer ?
#
loop_
_entity_poly.entity_id
_entity_poly.type
_entity_poly.pdbx_seq_one_letter_code
_entity_poly.pdbx_strand_id
1 'polypeptide(L)'
;MIDPIPELVTVLAGTTPWSYLGGTWLDGPLGYRLGLVRCLILYKFTLFNELYFLVAGGTVWTGILCLYKTLKDWHTCSRQLYPGNFINADGEAPKFEEKLSSGSSHHKSVKSKDQKPVSKDRHINMVAKQTLTDSNLSNESTLSRTFSVSDLADGDSMRGREYKESDYVMHQQDDPENVGRFLYLEGVEYIMWCTYDVHFYASFALLDLFPKIELTIQRDFARAVLHEDRRKVKFLADGNWGIRKVKGAVPHDLGTHDPWNEMNAYNIHDTSKWKDLNPKFVLQVYRDFAATGDMSFGRDVWPAVCAAMDYMEQFDRDGDGLVENDGFPDQTYDAWTVHGISAYCGCLWLAALQAAAAMAQRLGDRAYAEKCKIKFLKAKPVFESKLWNGSYFNYDSGSSSNSRSIQADQLAGQWYSASSGLPPLFEEIKIRNTLQKIFEFNVMKVRGGRMGAVNGMNPNGKVDECCMQSREIWTGVTYSLAATMLLHGMEHQAFATAEGIFITGWSEEGFG
;
A
#
# COMPACT_ATOMS: atom_id res chain seq x y z
N MET A 1 -19.39 -8.12 16.63
CA MET A 1 -19.11 -9.56 16.85
C MET A 1 -19.89 -10.32 15.80
N ILE A 2 -19.21 -11.21 15.07
CA ILE A 2 -19.79 -12.08 14.04
C ILE A 2 -19.77 -13.49 14.64
N ASP A 3 -20.89 -14.20 14.60
CA ASP A 3 -20.94 -15.60 15.03
C ASP A 3 -20.23 -16.49 13.99
N PRO A 4 -19.43 -17.49 14.42
CA PRO A 4 -18.69 -18.35 13.50
C PRO A 4 -19.63 -19.26 12.70
N ILE A 5 -19.56 -19.17 11.37
CA ILE A 5 -20.37 -20.00 10.45
C ILE A 5 -19.87 -21.47 10.49
N PRO A 6 -20.70 -22.44 10.92
CA PRO A 6 -20.24 -23.78 11.23
C PRO A 6 -20.32 -24.75 10.04
N GLU A 7 -19.55 -24.53 8.96
CA GLU A 7 -19.53 -25.46 7.82
C GLU A 7 -18.18 -25.58 7.08
N LEU A 8 -17.07 -25.66 7.84
CA LEU A 8 -15.73 -25.86 7.25
C LEU A 8 -14.77 -26.71 8.13
N VAL A 9 -15.31 -27.71 8.86
CA VAL A 9 -14.52 -28.63 9.72
C VAL A 9 -14.79 -30.10 9.37
N THR A 10 -14.48 -30.48 8.14
CA THR A 10 -14.20 -31.86 7.70
C THR A 10 -13.32 -31.71 6.45
N VAL A 11 -12.07 -32.17 6.38
CA VAL A 11 -11.41 -33.39 6.88
C VAL A 11 -10.10 -33.05 7.64
N LEU A 12 -9.47 -34.04 8.30
CA LEU A 12 -8.19 -33.98 9.06
C LEU A 12 -8.25 -33.60 10.55
N ALA A 13 -9.10 -34.29 11.32
CA ALA A 13 -8.84 -34.53 12.75
C ALA A 13 -9.44 -35.89 13.16
N GLY A 14 -8.60 -36.85 13.55
CA GLY A 14 -9.04 -38.19 13.92
C GLY A 14 -8.67 -38.57 15.34
N THR A 15 -9.50 -38.18 16.32
CA THR A 15 -9.79 -38.93 17.57
C THR A 15 -10.86 -38.20 18.40
N THR A 16 -11.83 -38.96 18.90
CA THR A 16 -12.95 -38.54 19.77
C THR A 16 -12.65 -38.92 21.24
N PRO A 17 -13.53 -38.60 22.24
CA PRO A 17 -14.57 -37.55 22.31
C PRO A 17 -14.51 -36.70 23.60
N TRP A 18 -15.25 -35.59 23.63
CA TRP A 18 -16.00 -35.19 24.84
C TRP A 18 -17.44 -34.81 24.46
N SER A 19 -18.39 -35.09 25.34
CA SER A 19 -19.82 -35.13 25.03
C SER A 19 -20.53 -33.80 25.20
N TYR A 20 -21.33 -33.40 24.20
CA TYR A 20 -22.28 -32.30 24.33
C TYR A 20 -23.54 -32.80 25.06
N LEU A 21 -23.90 -32.16 26.18
CA LEU A 21 -25.19 -32.32 26.86
C LEU A 21 -25.86 -30.95 26.97
N GLY A 22 -27.15 -30.88 26.65
CA GLY A 22 -27.84 -29.62 26.41
C GLY A 22 -28.16 -28.83 27.69
N GLY A 23 -28.20 -27.50 27.55
CA GLY A 23 -28.69 -26.58 28.57
C GLY A 23 -29.08 -25.25 27.93
N THR A 24 -30.33 -24.85 28.08
CA THR A 24 -30.82 -23.51 27.72
C THR A 24 -30.27 -22.47 28.68
N TRP A 25 -29.73 -21.37 28.17
CA TRP A 25 -29.24 -20.27 29.00
C TRP A 25 -30.23 -19.11 29.09
N LEU A 26 -30.40 -18.60 30.30
CA LEU A 26 -31.26 -17.47 30.67
C LEU A 26 -30.48 -16.15 30.61
N ASP A 27 -31.19 -15.02 30.59
CA ASP A 27 -30.62 -13.68 30.50
C ASP A 27 -29.71 -13.25 31.65
N GLY A 28 -28.63 -12.55 31.29
CA GLY A 28 -27.93 -11.57 32.13
C GLY A 28 -26.47 -11.89 32.50
N PRO A 29 -25.70 -10.90 33.03
CA PRO A 29 -26.08 -9.50 33.30
C PRO A 29 -25.40 -8.47 32.38
N LEU A 30 -25.85 -7.21 32.47
CA LEU A 30 -25.58 -6.10 31.55
C LEU A 30 -24.14 -5.47 31.62
N GLY A 31 -23.14 -6.18 32.15
CA GLY A 31 -21.85 -5.60 32.55
C GLY A 31 -20.94 -5.10 31.42
N TYR A 32 -20.85 -5.84 30.31
CA TYR A 32 -19.78 -5.62 29.31
C TYR A 32 -20.07 -4.58 28.23
N ARG A 33 -21.32 -4.07 28.11
CA ARG A 33 -21.68 -3.11 27.04
C ARG A 33 -21.32 -1.65 27.33
N LEU A 34 -20.90 -1.31 28.55
CA LEU A 34 -20.58 0.07 28.95
C LEU A 34 -19.11 0.48 28.73
N GLY A 35 -18.20 -0.46 28.45
CA GLY A 35 -16.79 -0.18 28.15
C GLY A 35 -16.61 0.51 26.80
N LEU A 36 -16.84 -0.22 25.70
CA LEU A 36 -16.68 0.32 24.34
C LEU A 36 -17.53 1.57 24.07
N VAL A 37 -18.79 1.58 24.53
CA VAL A 37 -19.74 2.68 24.25
C VAL A 37 -19.33 3.99 24.94
N ARG A 38 -18.65 3.94 26.09
CA ARG A 38 -18.14 5.17 26.74
C ARG A 38 -16.91 5.76 26.05
N CYS A 39 -16.13 4.96 25.32
CA CYS A 39 -15.04 5.48 24.50
C CYS A 39 -15.61 6.22 23.27
N LEU A 40 -16.49 5.57 22.52
CA LEU A 40 -17.04 6.06 21.25
C LEU A 40 -17.85 7.38 21.33
N ILE A 41 -18.34 7.77 22.51
CA ILE A 41 -19.09 9.03 22.68
C ILE A 41 -18.17 10.26 22.68
N LEU A 42 -16.90 10.13 23.08
CA LEU A 42 -15.91 11.22 23.00
C LEU A 42 -15.23 11.31 21.63
N TYR A 43 -15.08 10.19 20.92
CA TYR A 43 -14.37 10.13 19.63
C TYR A 43 -15.08 10.84 18.45
N LYS A 44 -16.36 11.21 18.59
CA LYS A 44 -17.16 11.82 17.50
C LYS A 44 -16.65 13.18 17.00
N PHE A 45 -15.74 13.84 17.72
CA PHE A 45 -15.14 15.11 17.29
C PHE A 45 -13.70 14.97 16.74
N THR A 46 -13.02 13.83 16.99
CA THR A 46 -11.62 13.64 16.58
C THR A 46 -11.48 13.02 15.19
N LEU A 47 -12.53 12.35 14.68
CA LEU A 47 -12.49 11.61 13.41
C LEU A 47 -12.07 12.47 12.19
N PHE A 48 -12.37 13.76 12.20
CA PHE A 48 -11.95 14.69 11.15
C PHE A 48 -10.50 15.21 11.30
N ASN A 49 -9.89 15.08 12.48
CA ASN A 49 -8.50 15.47 12.74
C ASN A 49 -7.51 14.30 12.51
N GLU A 50 -7.98 13.05 12.61
CA GLU A 50 -7.20 11.84 12.31
C GLU A 50 -6.81 11.77 10.81
N LEU A 51 -7.46 12.54 9.94
CA LEU A 51 -7.00 12.83 8.57
C LEU A 51 -5.80 13.79 8.57
N TYR A 52 -4.66 13.36 9.10
CA TYR A 52 -3.33 13.97 8.89
C TYR A 52 -3.18 15.46 9.29
N PHE A 53 -4.10 16.03 10.08
CA PHE A 53 -4.28 17.49 10.10
C PHE A 53 -3.38 18.30 11.04
N LEU A 54 -2.65 17.67 11.98
CA LEU A 54 -1.84 18.37 13.00
C LEU A 54 -0.38 17.88 13.13
N VAL A 55 -0.02 16.75 12.51
CA VAL A 55 1.38 16.36 12.31
C VAL A 55 1.58 16.05 10.84
N ALA A 56 2.46 16.84 10.20
CA ALA A 56 2.92 16.69 8.82
C ALA A 56 3.17 15.22 8.45
N GLY A 57 2.48 14.73 7.41
CA GLY A 57 2.59 13.35 6.92
C GLY A 57 2.26 12.23 7.93
N GLY A 58 1.55 12.50 9.04
CA GLY A 58 1.19 11.47 10.02
C GLY A 58 2.39 10.78 10.68
N THR A 59 3.54 11.45 10.68
CA THR A 59 4.85 10.84 10.92
C THR A 59 5.59 11.53 12.06
N VAL A 60 6.00 10.75 13.05
CA VAL A 60 6.79 11.23 14.19
C VAL A 60 8.28 11.02 13.93
N TRP A 61 9.01 12.13 13.90
CA TRP A 61 10.43 12.20 13.56
C TRP A 61 11.35 11.99 14.76
N THR A 62 12.00 10.83 14.86
CA THR A 62 12.90 10.47 15.96
C THR A 62 14.14 11.38 16.10
N GLY A 63 14.50 12.14 15.06
CA GLY A 63 15.74 12.93 14.97
C GLY A 63 15.70 14.41 15.39
N ILE A 64 14.52 15.02 15.63
CA ILE A 64 14.34 16.49 15.78
C ILE A 64 15.22 17.11 16.88
N LEU A 65 15.51 16.36 17.95
CA LEU A 65 16.36 16.79 19.07
C LEU A 65 17.81 17.14 18.70
N CYS A 66 18.30 16.74 17.52
CA CYS A 66 19.63 17.15 17.06
C CYS A 66 19.66 18.63 16.64
N LEU A 67 18.71 19.05 15.80
CA LEU A 67 18.52 20.44 15.36
C LEU A 67 18.23 21.39 16.53
N TYR A 68 17.46 20.94 17.52
CA TYR A 68 17.14 21.73 18.72
C TYR A 68 18.36 22.02 19.61
N LYS A 69 19.45 21.25 19.51
CA LYS A 69 20.74 21.62 20.12
C LYS A 69 21.43 22.72 19.30
N THR A 70 21.62 22.51 17.99
CA THR A 70 22.32 23.47 17.13
C THR A 70 21.67 24.86 17.13
N LEU A 71 20.34 24.93 17.22
CA LEU A 71 19.60 26.19 17.34
C LEU A 71 19.81 26.89 18.70
N LYS A 72 19.91 26.14 19.81
CA LYS A 72 20.28 26.70 21.12
C LYS A 72 21.70 27.24 21.13
N ASP A 73 22.64 26.53 20.51
CA ASP A 73 24.03 26.97 20.40
C ASP A 73 24.14 28.25 19.53
N TRP A 74 23.39 28.33 18.43
CA TRP A 74 23.28 29.54 17.59
C TRP A 74 22.73 30.75 18.35
N HIS A 75 21.61 30.60 19.07
CA HIS A 75 21.04 31.68 19.88
C HIS A 75 21.94 32.11 21.06
N THR A 76 22.79 31.20 21.57
CA THR A 76 23.77 31.52 22.61
C THR A 76 24.93 32.34 22.03
N CYS A 77 25.43 32.00 20.85
CA CYS A 77 26.48 32.75 20.14
C CYS A 77 26.00 34.15 19.70
N SER A 78 24.77 34.24 19.16
CA SER A 78 24.15 35.48 18.70
C SER A 78 24.11 36.58 19.77
N ARG A 79 23.85 36.24 21.05
CA ARG A 79 23.71 37.22 22.15
C ARG A 79 25.02 37.85 22.62
N GLN A 80 26.19 37.39 22.16
CA GLN A 80 27.48 38.00 22.54
C GLN A 80 27.98 39.07 21.56
N LEU A 81 27.35 39.24 20.38
CA LEU A 81 27.90 40.09 19.31
C LEU A 81 27.22 41.46 19.14
N TYR A 82 25.95 41.63 19.53
CA TYR A 82 25.23 42.91 19.35
C TYR A 82 24.26 43.24 20.49
N PRO A 83 24.62 44.15 21.43
CA PRO A 83 23.70 44.75 22.37
C PRO A 83 23.16 46.09 21.84
N GLY A 84 21.89 46.17 21.44
CA GLY A 84 21.31 47.43 20.96
C GLY A 84 19.84 47.42 20.56
N ASN A 85 19.00 47.98 21.43
CA ASN A 85 17.77 48.76 21.15
C ASN A 85 16.85 48.35 19.99
N PHE A 86 15.76 47.64 20.33
CA PHE A 86 14.44 47.88 19.74
C PHE A 86 13.50 48.37 20.85
N ILE A 87 12.96 49.59 20.76
CA ILE A 87 11.53 49.91 20.50
C ILE A 87 11.50 51.37 20.00
N ASN A 88 10.74 51.64 18.94
CA ASN A 88 9.86 52.81 18.90
C ASN A 88 8.56 52.36 18.23
N ALA A 89 7.43 52.80 18.77
CA ALA A 89 6.13 52.54 18.17
C ALA A 89 5.82 53.65 17.17
N ASP A 90 5.52 53.29 15.92
CA ASP A 90 4.52 53.90 15.05
C ASP A 90 4.35 53.01 13.81
N GLY A 91 3.11 52.80 13.37
CA GLY A 91 2.75 51.66 12.51
C GLY A 91 2.77 51.94 11.01
N GLU A 92 3.94 51.89 10.36
CA GLU A 92 4.04 51.76 8.90
C GLU A 92 4.99 50.63 8.48
N ALA A 93 4.70 49.99 7.34
CA ALA A 93 5.52 48.90 6.80
C ALA A 93 6.73 49.43 6.00
N PRO A 94 7.95 48.91 6.24
CA PRO A 94 9.15 49.39 5.56
C PRO A 94 9.17 48.98 4.08
N LYS A 95 9.24 49.98 3.19
CA LYS A 95 9.46 49.77 1.75
C LYS A 95 10.92 49.42 1.49
N PHE A 96 11.16 48.36 0.74
CA PHE A 96 12.50 48.04 0.22
C PHE A 96 12.72 48.70 -1.14
N GLU A 97 13.79 49.50 -1.26
CA GLU A 97 14.37 49.89 -2.55
C GLU A 97 15.45 48.88 -2.94
N GLU A 98 15.43 48.36 -4.17
CA GLU A 98 16.58 47.65 -4.72
C GLU A 98 17.72 48.62 -5.02
N LYS A 99 18.88 48.41 -4.39
CA LYS A 99 20.14 49.06 -4.76
C LYS A 99 21.19 48.03 -5.15
N LEU A 100 21.24 47.76 -6.46
CA LEU A 100 22.37 47.11 -7.11
C LEU A 100 23.68 47.84 -6.75
N SER A 101 24.64 47.11 -6.19
CA SER A 101 26.02 47.56 -6.06
C SER A 101 26.97 46.44 -6.43
N SER A 102 27.97 46.75 -7.27
CA SER A 102 28.90 45.79 -7.82
C SER A 102 30.10 45.58 -6.89
N GLY A 103 30.31 44.34 -6.45
CA GLY A 103 31.45 43.93 -5.63
C GLY A 103 32.30 42.87 -6.35
N SER A 104 33.56 43.20 -6.65
CA SER A 104 34.49 42.28 -7.32
C SER A 104 35.27 41.44 -6.31
N SER A 105 35.44 40.14 -6.57
CA SER A 105 36.50 39.34 -5.95
C SER A 105 37.17 38.42 -6.99
N HIS A 106 38.50 38.40 -7.02
CA HIS A 106 39.27 37.50 -7.87
C HIS A 106 39.39 36.11 -7.23
N HIS A 107 39.35 35.04 -8.03
CA HIS A 107 40.18 33.87 -7.76
C HIS A 107 40.77 33.26 -9.04
N LYS A 108 41.91 32.57 -8.87
CA LYS A 108 42.92 32.33 -9.91
C LYS A 108 42.52 31.25 -10.92
N SER A 109 42.76 31.52 -12.21
CA SER A 109 42.80 30.51 -13.27
C SER A 109 44.13 29.74 -13.23
N VAL A 110 44.06 28.42 -13.33
CA VAL A 110 45.18 27.56 -13.76
C VAL A 110 45.01 27.27 -15.25
N LYS A 111 46.11 27.26 -16.01
CA LYS A 111 46.15 26.91 -17.43
C LYS A 111 46.94 25.63 -17.64
N SER A 112 46.43 24.75 -18.51
CA SER A 112 47.27 23.97 -19.41
C SER A 112 46.79 24.18 -20.85
N LYS A 113 47.74 24.19 -21.78
CA LYS A 113 47.50 24.01 -23.22
C LYS A 113 47.59 22.48 -23.52
N ASP A 114 47.36 21.92 -24.71
CA ASP A 114 47.60 22.40 -26.09
C ASP A 114 46.54 21.96 -27.12
N GLN A 115 46.77 22.35 -28.38
CA GLN A 115 45.82 22.31 -29.48
C GLN A 115 46.23 21.25 -30.54
N LYS A 116 45.26 20.40 -30.97
CA LYS A 116 44.79 20.12 -32.37
C LYS A 116 45.81 19.97 -33.55
N PRO A 117 45.40 19.51 -34.77
CA PRO A 117 44.18 18.77 -35.21
C PRO A 117 44.44 17.61 -36.25
N VAL A 118 43.36 17.10 -36.88
CA VAL A 118 43.17 16.71 -38.32
C VAL A 118 42.88 15.23 -38.70
N SER A 119 41.57 14.92 -38.85
CA SER A 119 40.97 13.98 -39.84
C SER A 119 41.25 12.46 -39.70
N LYS A 120 40.54 11.52 -40.37
CA LYS A 120 39.63 11.65 -41.53
C LYS A 120 38.50 10.58 -41.56
N ASP A 121 37.58 10.73 -42.51
CA ASP A 121 36.29 10.04 -42.67
C ASP A 121 36.33 8.51 -42.85
N ARG A 122 35.20 7.84 -42.54
CA ARG A 122 34.46 7.00 -43.52
C ARG A 122 33.07 6.54 -43.03
N HIS A 123 32.05 6.86 -43.83
CA HIS A 123 30.81 6.05 -43.92
C HIS A 123 31.06 4.78 -44.75
N ILE A 124 30.16 3.78 -44.64
CA ILE A 124 29.62 2.99 -45.77
C ILE A 124 28.31 2.31 -45.35
N ASN A 125 27.46 1.99 -46.32
CA ASN A 125 26.06 1.61 -46.14
C ASN A 125 25.82 0.09 -45.99
N MET A 126 24.59 -0.27 -45.59
CA MET A 126 23.97 -1.54 -45.96
C MET A 126 23.86 -1.69 -47.49
N VAL A 127 23.83 -2.93 -48.00
CA VAL A 127 22.87 -3.42 -49.01
C VAL A 127 23.03 -4.95 -49.17
N ALA A 128 21.94 -5.67 -49.37
CA ALA A 128 21.93 -7.12 -49.57
C ALA A 128 22.06 -7.53 -51.05
N LYS A 129 22.45 -8.78 -51.31
CA LYS A 129 22.13 -9.46 -52.59
C LYS A 129 22.08 -10.98 -52.45
N GLN A 130 21.15 -11.58 -53.18
CA GLN A 130 21.06 -13.02 -53.49
C GLN A 130 22.18 -13.36 -54.52
N THR A 131 22.53 -14.61 -54.85
CA THR A 131 21.69 -15.76 -55.28
C THR A 131 22.43 -17.11 -55.21
N LEU A 132 21.66 -18.21 -55.16
CA LEU A 132 21.73 -19.47 -55.97
C LEU A 132 23.12 -19.91 -56.49
N THR A 133 23.54 -21.18 -56.44
CA THR A 133 22.87 -22.50 -56.66
C THR A 133 23.63 -23.61 -55.86
N ASP A 134 23.38 -24.93 -55.81
CA ASP A 134 22.27 -25.92 -56.05
C ASP A 134 22.78 -27.31 -55.54
N SER A 135 22.06 -28.45 -55.55
CA SER A 135 20.65 -28.83 -55.28
C SER A 135 20.54 -30.38 -55.27
N ASN A 136 19.50 -30.99 -54.70
CA ASN A 136 19.10 -32.40 -54.94
C ASN A 136 17.69 -32.72 -54.40
N LEU A 137 17.01 -33.74 -54.96
CA LEU A 137 15.56 -33.95 -54.89
C LEU A 137 15.10 -35.35 -54.42
N SER A 138 14.04 -35.40 -53.61
CA SER A 138 12.88 -36.35 -53.65
C SER A 138 11.98 -36.04 -52.43
N ASN A 139 10.72 -35.59 -52.59
CA ASN A 139 9.49 -36.34 -52.89
C ASN A 139 9.15 -37.39 -51.80
N GLU A 140 7.93 -37.49 -51.25
CA GLU A 140 6.64 -36.78 -51.41
C GLU A 140 5.68 -37.19 -50.25
N SER A 141 4.52 -36.58 -49.96
CA SER A 141 3.76 -35.42 -50.48
C SER A 141 2.87 -34.82 -49.37
N THR A 142 2.04 -33.80 -49.66
CA THR A 142 1.13 -33.15 -48.68
C THR A 142 -0.28 -32.94 -49.28
N LEU A 143 -1.34 -33.13 -48.47
CA LEU A 143 -2.72 -32.88 -48.87
C LEU A 143 -3.41 -31.86 -47.94
N SER A 144 -3.47 -30.60 -48.37
CA SER A 144 -4.39 -29.59 -47.85
C SER A 144 -5.65 -29.52 -48.72
N ARG A 145 -6.79 -29.11 -48.15
CA ARG A 145 -8.07 -29.07 -48.89
C ARG A 145 -8.94 -27.89 -48.47
N THR A 146 -8.80 -26.78 -49.18
CA THR A 146 -9.76 -25.66 -49.20
C THR A 146 -10.90 -25.96 -50.17
N PHE A 147 -12.12 -25.52 -49.83
CA PHE A 147 -13.22 -25.33 -50.79
C PHE A 147 -14.17 -24.22 -50.30
N SER A 148 -14.59 -23.37 -51.24
CA SER A 148 -15.74 -22.46 -51.17
C SER A 148 -16.92 -23.10 -51.95
N VAL A 149 -18.16 -22.59 -52.05
CA VAL A 149 -18.64 -21.25 -52.44
C VAL A 149 -20.13 -21.06 -52.05
N SER A 150 -20.46 -19.87 -51.52
CA SER A 150 -21.70 -19.06 -51.50
C SER A 150 -23.14 -19.60 -51.26
N ASP A 151 -23.98 -18.60 -50.92
CA ASP A 151 -25.44 -18.45 -51.13
C ASP A 151 -26.47 -19.33 -50.39
N LEU A 152 -26.95 -18.78 -49.27
CA LEU A 152 -28.35 -18.35 -49.15
C LEU A 152 -28.41 -17.09 -48.26
N ALA A 153 -29.37 -16.19 -48.50
CA ALA A 153 -29.45 -14.89 -47.84
C ALA A 153 -30.79 -14.69 -47.12
N ASP A 154 -30.72 -14.37 -45.83
CA ASP A 154 -31.65 -13.55 -45.02
C ASP A 154 -31.08 -13.49 -43.57
N GLY A 155 -31.20 -12.41 -42.80
CA GLY A 155 -31.86 -11.15 -43.15
C GLY A 155 -31.98 -10.10 -42.04
N ASP A 156 -31.10 -10.05 -41.01
CA ASP A 156 -31.08 -8.91 -40.07
C ASP A 156 -29.67 -8.59 -39.50
N SER A 157 -29.49 -7.36 -38.99
CA SER A 157 -28.20 -6.70 -38.80
C SER A 157 -27.76 -6.62 -37.33
N MET A 158 -26.90 -7.55 -36.91
CA MET A 158 -26.11 -7.41 -35.67
C MET A 158 -25.00 -6.37 -35.83
N ARG A 159 -25.38 -5.09 -35.86
CA ARG A 159 -24.47 -3.94 -35.86
C ARG A 159 -23.74 -3.90 -34.51
N GLY A 160 -22.40 -3.80 -34.56
CA GLY A 160 -21.56 -3.88 -33.36
C GLY A 160 -21.92 -2.82 -32.30
N ARG A 161 -22.06 -3.24 -31.04
CA ARG A 161 -22.20 -2.33 -29.91
C ARG A 161 -20.83 -1.79 -29.52
N GLU A 162 -20.56 -0.55 -29.90
CA GLU A 162 -19.64 0.29 -29.12
C GLU A 162 -20.20 0.39 -27.69
N TYR A 163 -19.40 0.07 -26.68
CA TYR A 163 -19.78 0.25 -25.28
C TYR A 163 -19.78 1.75 -24.98
N LYS A 164 -20.96 2.38 -25.01
CA LYS A 164 -21.13 3.77 -24.63
C LYS A 164 -21.03 3.94 -23.11
N GLU A 165 -20.03 4.69 -22.71
CA GLU A 165 -19.75 5.08 -21.32
C GLU A 165 -20.82 6.03 -20.74
N SER A 166 -21.68 6.63 -21.59
CA SER A 166 -22.73 7.57 -21.21
C SER A 166 -23.89 6.97 -20.40
N ASP A 167 -24.23 5.71 -20.63
CA ASP A 167 -25.57 5.21 -20.30
C ASP A 167 -25.73 4.80 -18.82
N TYR A 168 -24.61 4.64 -18.09
CA TYR A 168 -24.60 4.38 -16.64
C TYR A 168 -24.80 5.65 -15.79
N VAL A 169 -24.43 6.83 -16.30
CA VAL A 169 -24.46 8.08 -15.49
C VAL A 169 -25.88 8.60 -15.29
N MET A 170 -26.77 8.39 -16.27
CA MET A 170 -28.12 8.97 -16.29
C MET A 170 -29.16 8.23 -15.43
N HIS A 171 -28.85 7.04 -14.90
CA HIS A 171 -29.82 6.24 -14.13
C HIS A 171 -29.61 6.23 -12.61
N GLN A 172 -28.61 6.95 -12.07
CA GLN A 172 -28.31 6.97 -10.63
C GLN A 172 -28.82 8.21 -9.87
N GLN A 173 -29.43 9.20 -10.53
CA GLN A 173 -29.76 10.48 -9.87
C GLN A 173 -30.94 10.41 -8.88
N ASP A 174 -31.85 9.45 -9.02
CA ASP A 174 -33.05 9.30 -8.17
C ASP A 174 -32.98 8.11 -7.17
N ASP A 175 -31.80 7.49 -7.00
CA ASP A 175 -31.60 6.45 -5.99
C ASP A 175 -31.35 7.08 -4.60
N PRO A 176 -32.23 6.91 -3.59
CA PRO A 176 -32.03 7.47 -2.25
C PRO A 176 -30.85 6.83 -1.49
N GLU A 177 -30.30 5.72 -1.97
CA GLU A 177 -29.09 5.11 -1.40
C GLU A 177 -27.79 5.72 -1.98
N ASN A 178 -27.86 6.49 -3.07
CA ASN A 178 -26.71 7.08 -3.74
C ASN A 178 -26.12 8.28 -2.95
N VAL A 179 -24.90 8.11 -2.45
CA VAL A 179 -24.15 9.15 -1.71
C VAL A 179 -23.26 10.03 -2.60
N GLY A 180 -23.35 9.89 -3.93
CA GLY A 180 -22.46 10.55 -4.89
C GLY A 180 -21.08 9.88 -4.95
N ARG A 181 -20.07 10.62 -5.43
CA ARG A 181 -18.64 10.25 -5.37
C ARG A 181 -17.96 11.02 -4.24
N PHE A 182 -16.90 10.46 -3.66
CA PHE A 182 -16.19 11.05 -2.53
C PHE A 182 -14.68 11.08 -2.77
N LEU A 183 -14.03 12.14 -2.28
CA LEU A 183 -12.58 12.32 -2.31
C LEU A 183 -12.12 12.92 -0.97
N TYR A 184 -10.96 12.49 -0.48
CA TYR A 184 -10.25 13.13 0.63
C TYR A 184 -8.75 13.16 0.32
N LEU A 185 -7.99 14.10 0.89
CA LEU A 185 -6.55 14.19 0.67
C LEU A 185 -5.78 13.24 1.58
N GLU A 186 -4.69 12.68 1.07
CA GLU A 186 -3.66 12.04 1.89
C GLU A 186 -3.10 13.00 2.95
N GLY A 187 -2.78 14.24 2.56
CA GLY A 187 -2.40 15.29 3.50
C GLY A 187 -2.31 16.68 2.85
N VAL A 188 -1.95 17.68 3.65
CA VAL A 188 -1.77 19.06 3.15
C VAL A 188 -0.45 19.27 2.38
N GLU A 189 0.54 18.40 2.61
CA GLU A 189 1.82 18.37 1.86
C GLU A 189 1.72 17.45 0.64
N TYR A 190 0.97 16.35 0.77
CA TYR A 190 0.74 15.34 -0.25
C TYR A 190 -0.67 15.51 -0.83
N ILE A 191 -0.81 16.47 -1.74
CA ILE A 191 -2.10 16.90 -2.29
C ILE A 191 -2.57 15.91 -3.39
N MET A 192 -2.91 14.70 -2.97
CA MET A 192 -3.34 13.58 -3.83
C MET A 192 -4.63 12.99 -3.27
N TRP A 193 -5.60 12.71 -4.15
CA TRP A 193 -6.94 12.28 -3.73
C TRP A 193 -7.01 10.76 -3.49
N CYS A 194 -7.42 10.38 -2.29
CA CYS A 194 -7.59 8.99 -1.84
C CYS A 194 -6.37 8.10 -2.09
N THR A 195 -5.15 8.57 -1.78
CA THR A 195 -3.94 7.74 -1.85
C THR A 195 -4.16 6.40 -1.16
N TYR A 196 -4.03 5.32 -1.92
CA TYR A 196 -4.82 4.12 -1.69
C TYR A 196 -4.08 3.06 -0.87
N ASP A 197 -2.76 3.04 -0.99
CA ASP A 197 -1.87 2.33 -0.10
C ASP A 197 -1.86 2.92 1.32
N VAL A 198 -2.22 4.20 1.48
CA VAL A 198 -2.50 4.90 2.75
C VAL A 198 -3.95 4.67 3.21
N HIS A 199 -4.92 4.74 2.30
CA HIS A 199 -6.36 4.47 2.56
C HIS A 199 -6.56 3.11 3.25
N PHE A 200 -5.75 2.10 2.92
CA PHE A 200 -5.65 0.81 3.60
C PHE A 200 -5.64 0.87 5.14
N TYR A 201 -5.01 1.90 5.74
CA TYR A 201 -4.98 2.08 7.19
C TYR A 201 -6.18 2.89 7.70
N ALA A 202 -6.60 3.93 6.97
CA ALA A 202 -7.64 4.87 7.40
C ALA A 202 -9.08 4.38 7.16
N SER A 203 -9.30 3.52 6.17
CA SER A 203 -10.63 3.17 5.65
C SER A 203 -11.54 2.42 6.63
N PHE A 204 -10.98 1.86 7.71
CA PHE A 204 -11.78 1.32 8.82
C PHE A 204 -12.73 2.35 9.45
N ALA A 205 -12.30 3.62 9.54
CA ALA A 205 -13.14 4.70 10.06
C ALA A 205 -14.29 5.07 9.11
N LEU A 206 -14.07 4.96 7.80
CA LEU A 206 -15.11 5.17 6.78
C LEU A 206 -16.08 4.00 6.72
N LEU A 207 -15.60 2.75 6.84
CA LEU A 207 -16.47 1.56 6.89
C LEU A 207 -17.40 1.55 8.11
N ASP A 208 -16.89 1.83 9.31
CA ASP A 208 -17.67 1.75 10.56
C ASP A 208 -18.75 2.85 10.68
N LEU A 209 -18.47 4.05 10.14
CA LEU A 209 -19.31 5.23 10.35
C LEU A 209 -20.05 5.72 9.09
N PHE A 210 -19.50 5.47 7.90
CA PHE A 210 -20.05 5.91 6.62
C PHE A 210 -19.92 4.84 5.52
N PRO A 211 -20.38 3.58 5.73
CA PRO A 211 -20.08 2.45 4.84
C PRO A 211 -20.46 2.68 3.37
N LYS A 212 -21.54 3.45 3.09
CA LYS A 212 -21.91 3.82 1.71
C LYS A 212 -20.83 4.65 0.99
N ILE A 213 -20.12 5.51 1.71
CA ILE A 213 -19.02 6.32 1.18
C ILE A 213 -17.82 5.42 0.87
N GLU A 214 -17.48 4.50 1.77
CA GLU A 214 -16.43 3.50 1.58
C GLU A 214 -16.70 2.64 0.33
N LEU A 215 -17.90 2.04 0.22
CA LEU A 215 -18.29 1.25 -0.96
C LEU A 215 -18.30 2.06 -2.26
N THR A 216 -18.52 3.39 -2.20
CA THR A 216 -18.37 4.30 -3.35
C THR A 216 -16.90 4.47 -3.73
N ILE A 217 -15.99 4.69 -2.77
CA ILE A 217 -14.54 4.80 -3.03
C ILE A 217 -14.04 3.49 -3.66
N GLN A 218 -14.40 2.34 -3.10
CA GLN A 218 -14.03 1.03 -3.64
C GLN A 218 -14.59 0.79 -5.05
N ARG A 219 -15.81 1.27 -5.38
CA ARG A 219 -16.34 1.25 -6.76
C ARG A 219 -15.57 2.18 -7.71
N ASP A 220 -15.07 3.31 -7.24
CA ASP A 220 -14.20 4.19 -8.03
C ASP A 220 -12.83 3.57 -8.31
N PHE A 221 -12.21 2.92 -7.31
CA PHE A 221 -10.98 2.16 -7.52
C PHE A 221 -11.18 0.93 -8.40
N ALA A 222 -12.31 0.23 -8.31
CA ALA A 222 -12.65 -0.87 -9.21
C ALA A 222 -12.76 -0.42 -10.67
N ARG A 223 -13.40 0.74 -10.94
CA ARG A 223 -13.39 1.37 -12.27
C ARG A 223 -11.98 1.71 -12.72
N ALA A 224 -11.18 2.31 -11.83
CA ALA A 224 -9.81 2.71 -12.12
C ALA A 224 -8.89 1.54 -12.49
N VAL A 225 -8.95 0.42 -11.77
CA VAL A 225 -8.18 -0.82 -12.07
C VAL A 225 -8.40 -1.28 -13.52
N LEU A 226 -9.65 -1.22 -13.98
CA LEU A 226 -10.06 -1.68 -15.31
C LEU A 226 -9.75 -0.67 -16.45
N HIS A 227 -9.36 0.56 -16.10
CA HIS A 227 -9.01 1.64 -17.03
C HIS A 227 -7.50 1.65 -17.37
N GLU A 228 -7.16 2.13 -18.58
CA GLU A 228 -5.79 2.38 -19.04
C GLU A 228 -5.66 3.84 -19.54
N ASP A 229 -4.73 4.60 -18.96
CA ASP A 229 -4.32 5.89 -19.50
C ASP A 229 -2.92 5.80 -20.08
N ARG A 230 -2.86 5.82 -21.42
CA ARG A 230 -1.65 5.67 -22.24
C ARG A 230 -0.80 6.95 -22.31
N ARG A 231 -1.21 8.06 -21.69
CA ARG A 231 -0.40 9.29 -21.60
C ARG A 231 0.96 9.00 -20.96
N LYS A 232 2.00 9.64 -21.49
CA LYS A 232 3.37 9.46 -21.02
C LYS A 232 3.68 10.39 -19.86
N VAL A 233 4.12 9.80 -18.76
CA VAL A 233 4.61 10.50 -17.55
C VAL A 233 6.10 10.21 -17.37
N LYS A 234 6.84 11.17 -16.84
CA LYS A 234 8.23 10.97 -16.43
C LYS A 234 8.26 10.69 -14.92
N PHE A 235 8.91 9.62 -14.51
CA PHE A 235 9.14 9.31 -13.10
C PHE A 235 10.35 10.09 -12.58
N LEU A 236 10.28 10.58 -11.33
CA LEU A 236 11.30 11.49 -10.80
C LEU A 236 12.53 10.76 -10.24
N ALA A 237 12.36 9.57 -9.66
CA ALA A 237 13.45 8.84 -9.00
C ALA A 237 14.49 8.26 -9.96
N ASP A 238 14.06 7.71 -11.10
CA ASP A 238 14.93 7.09 -12.11
C ASP A 238 15.04 7.90 -13.41
N GLY A 239 14.16 8.88 -13.61
CA GLY A 239 14.09 9.72 -14.81
C GLY A 239 13.44 9.06 -16.04
N ASN A 240 12.89 7.85 -15.92
CA ASN A 240 12.31 7.09 -17.03
C ASN A 240 10.89 7.55 -17.40
N TRP A 241 10.36 7.05 -18.54
CA TRP A 241 9.05 7.44 -19.09
C TRP A 241 8.03 6.29 -19.13
N GLY A 242 7.13 6.27 -18.15
CA GLY A 242 6.06 5.28 -18.01
C GLY A 242 4.78 5.58 -18.78
N ILE A 243 3.83 4.66 -18.69
CA ILE A 243 2.40 4.88 -18.99
C ILE A 243 1.76 5.39 -17.70
N ARG A 244 0.91 6.44 -17.74
CA ARG A 244 0.32 7.05 -16.53
C ARG A 244 -0.47 6.04 -15.71
N LYS A 245 -1.36 5.26 -16.34
CA LYS A 245 -2.17 4.24 -15.67
C LYS A 245 -2.23 2.97 -16.51
N VAL A 246 -1.60 1.90 -16.04
CA VAL A 246 -1.65 0.57 -16.65
C VAL A 246 -2.92 -0.16 -16.20
N LYS A 247 -3.59 -0.88 -17.10
CA LYS A 247 -4.77 -1.70 -16.75
C LYS A 247 -4.36 -2.92 -15.92
N GLY A 248 -5.15 -3.25 -14.91
CA GLY A 248 -4.86 -4.31 -13.93
C GLY A 248 -4.04 -3.83 -12.73
N ALA A 249 -3.20 -2.80 -12.89
CA ALA A 249 -2.67 -2.06 -11.76
C ALA A 249 -3.77 -1.22 -11.09
N VAL A 250 -3.83 -1.26 -9.75
CA VAL A 250 -4.52 -0.26 -8.93
C VAL A 250 -3.73 1.05 -9.04
N PRO A 251 -4.36 2.22 -9.22
CA PRO A 251 -3.65 3.48 -9.14
C PRO A 251 -3.24 3.76 -7.68
N HIS A 252 -2.12 4.46 -7.50
CA HIS A 252 -1.73 4.99 -6.19
C HIS A 252 -2.79 5.97 -5.67
N ASP A 253 -3.26 6.87 -6.53
CA ASP A 253 -4.21 7.92 -6.18
C ASP A 253 -5.20 8.18 -7.33
N LEU A 254 -6.33 8.83 -7.00
CA LEU A 254 -7.35 9.24 -7.98
C LEU A 254 -7.01 10.54 -8.72
N GLY A 255 -5.81 11.10 -8.57
CA GLY A 255 -5.34 12.33 -9.23
C GLY A 255 -5.26 13.55 -8.31
N THR A 256 -5.13 14.75 -8.89
CA THR A 256 -5.23 16.04 -8.18
C THR A 256 -6.20 17.02 -8.86
N HIS A 257 -5.99 17.32 -10.16
CA HIS A 257 -6.62 18.43 -10.87
C HIS A 257 -7.97 18.06 -11.48
N ASP A 258 -8.03 16.94 -12.20
CA ASP A 258 -9.24 16.33 -12.75
C ASP A 258 -9.30 14.88 -12.24
N PRO A 259 -9.77 14.67 -10.99
CA PRO A 259 -9.72 13.37 -10.34
C PRO A 259 -10.55 12.32 -11.09
N TRP A 260 -10.27 11.05 -10.84
CA TRP A 260 -10.79 9.88 -11.54
C TRP A 260 -10.40 9.77 -13.03
N ASN A 261 -10.07 10.88 -13.69
CA ASN A 261 -9.66 10.95 -15.10
C ASN A 261 -8.13 11.11 -15.23
N GLU A 262 -7.48 11.86 -14.35
CA GLU A 262 -6.03 12.06 -14.28
C GLU A 262 -5.39 11.37 -13.06
N MET A 263 -5.71 10.08 -12.89
CA MET A 263 -5.16 9.19 -11.85
C MET A 263 -3.61 9.10 -11.88
N ASN A 264 -3.03 8.62 -10.78
CA ASN A 264 -1.57 8.60 -10.56
C ASN A 264 -0.96 10.00 -10.72
N ALA A 265 -1.38 10.93 -9.86
CA ALA A 265 -0.69 12.18 -9.61
C ALA A 265 0.73 11.94 -9.12
N TYR A 266 0.89 10.95 -8.22
CA TYR A 266 2.19 10.50 -7.75
C TYR A 266 3.06 10.03 -8.93
N ASN A 267 4.24 10.62 -9.04
CA ASN A 267 5.19 10.36 -10.13
C ASN A 267 6.63 10.21 -9.65
N ILE A 268 6.89 9.99 -8.35
CA ILE A 268 8.26 9.73 -7.88
C ILE A 268 8.73 8.37 -8.42
N HIS A 269 7.94 7.33 -8.19
CA HIS A 269 8.15 5.96 -8.68
C HIS A 269 7.05 5.50 -9.65
N ASP A 270 7.33 4.40 -10.38
CA ASP A 270 6.36 3.73 -11.25
C ASP A 270 5.42 2.84 -10.41
N THR A 271 4.30 3.40 -9.97
CA THR A 271 3.32 2.72 -9.12
C THR A 271 2.65 1.54 -9.81
N SER A 272 2.72 1.42 -11.14
CA SER A 272 2.27 0.21 -11.85
C SER A 272 3.14 -1.03 -11.56
N LYS A 273 4.30 -0.85 -10.94
CA LYS A 273 5.20 -1.91 -10.46
C LYS A 273 5.10 -2.18 -8.96
N TRP A 274 4.26 -1.45 -8.22
CA TRP A 274 4.19 -1.60 -6.76
C TRP A 274 3.52 -2.92 -6.36
N LYS A 275 4.03 -3.54 -5.29
CA LYS A 275 3.68 -4.90 -4.88
C LYS A 275 2.61 -4.97 -3.79
N ASP A 276 2.20 -3.83 -3.23
CA ASP A 276 1.21 -3.73 -2.14
C ASP A 276 -0.16 -3.20 -2.61
N LEU A 277 -0.22 -2.22 -3.52
CA LEU A 277 -1.46 -1.58 -4.00
C LEU A 277 -2.54 -2.60 -4.45
N ASN A 278 -2.16 -3.58 -5.28
CA ASN A 278 -3.08 -4.61 -5.76
C ASN A 278 -3.58 -5.53 -4.62
N PRO A 279 -2.71 -6.14 -3.78
CA PRO A 279 -3.14 -6.84 -2.57
C PRO A 279 -4.02 -5.99 -1.63
N LYS A 280 -3.66 -4.73 -1.37
CA LYS A 280 -4.42 -3.80 -0.51
C LYS A 280 -5.82 -3.51 -1.06
N PHE A 281 -6.00 -3.47 -2.37
CA PHE A 281 -7.32 -3.35 -3.01
C PHE A 281 -8.20 -4.56 -2.76
N VAL A 282 -7.65 -5.75 -3.01
CA VAL A 282 -8.36 -7.02 -2.81
C VAL A 282 -8.74 -7.23 -1.34
N LEU A 283 -7.88 -6.81 -0.41
CA LEU A 283 -8.12 -6.87 1.02
C LEU A 283 -9.20 -5.89 1.52
N GLN A 284 -9.17 -4.63 1.07
CA GLN A 284 -10.21 -3.65 1.43
C GLN A 284 -11.57 -4.05 0.85
N VAL A 285 -11.62 -4.33 -0.46
CA VAL A 285 -12.83 -4.80 -1.12
C VAL A 285 -13.43 -6.04 -0.45
N TYR A 286 -12.61 -7.01 -0.04
CA TYR A 286 -13.09 -8.16 0.71
C TYR A 286 -13.59 -7.81 2.11
N ARG A 287 -12.86 -7.00 2.89
CA ARG A 287 -13.26 -6.52 4.22
C ARG A 287 -14.65 -5.89 4.15
N ASP A 288 -14.87 -5.00 3.19
CA ASP A 288 -16.10 -4.23 3.06
C ASP A 288 -17.26 -5.09 2.59
N PHE A 289 -17.03 -5.98 1.63
CA PHE A 289 -18.00 -6.99 1.19
C PHE A 289 -18.38 -7.97 2.32
N ALA A 290 -17.42 -8.40 3.14
CA ALA A 290 -17.66 -9.30 4.26
C ALA A 290 -18.42 -8.61 5.40
N ALA A 291 -18.09 -7.35 5.72
CA ALA A 291 -18.72 -6.57 6.78
C ALA A 291 -20.14 -6.10 6.43
N THR A 292 -20.37 -5.67 5.19
CA THR A 292 -21.68 -5.17 4.74
C THR A 292 -22.61 -6.27 4.21
N GLY A 293 -22.04 -7.34 3.65
CA GLY A 293 -22.79 -8.39 2.95
C GLY A 293 -23.39 -7.96 1.61
N ASP A 294 -23.03 -6.79 1.06
CA ASP A 294 -23.62 -6.26 -0.17
C ASP A 294 -23.23 -7.10 -1.41
N MET A 295 -24.13 -8.00 -1.78
CA MET A 295 -24.03 -8.85 -2.98
C MET A 295 -24.20 -8.07 -4.29
N SER A 296 -24.61 -6.79 -4.29
CA SER A 296 -24.48 -5.92 -5.46
C SER A 296 -23.07 -5.39 -5.57
N PHE A 297 -22.56 -4.70 -4.54
CA PHE A 297 -21.16 -4.23 -4.48
C PHE A 297 -20.17 -5.33 -4.84
N GLY A 298 -20.29 -6.51 -4.21
CA GLY A 298 -19.41 -7.64 -4.49
C GLY A 298 -19.39 -8.06 -5.96
N ARG A 299 -20.51 -7.96 -6.69
CA ARG A 299 -20.58 -8.22 -8.14
C ARG A 299 -20.08 -7.05 -8.99
N ASP A 300 -20.32 -5.82 -8.56
CA ASP A 300 -19.84 -4.61 -9.26
C ASP A 300 -18.31 -4.58 -9.36
N VAL A 301 -17.62 -4.97 -8.28
CA VAL A 301 -16.16 -4.88 -8.16
C VAL A 301 -15.41 -6.17 -8.49
N TRP A 302 -16.07 -7.33 -8.56
CA TRP A 302 -15.41 -8.63 -8.82
C TRP A 302 -14.51 -8.65 -10.06
N PRO A 303 -14.89 -8.07 -11.22
CA PRO A 303 -14.01 -8.05 -12.40
C PRO A 303 -12.71 -7.29 -12.17
N ALA A 304 -12.73 -6.26 -11.30
CA ALA A 304 -11.54 -5.52 -10.90
C ALA A 304 -10.67 -6.31 -9.91
N VAL A 305 -11.29 -7.06 -8.98
CA VAL A 305 -10.56 -7.96 -8.05
C VAL A 305 -9.80 -9.04 -8.83
N CYS A 306 -10.46 -9.69 -9.80
CA CYS A 306 -9.79 -10.64 -10.68
C CYS A 306 -8.67 -9.98 -11.50
N ALA A 307 -8.90 -8.79 -12.06
CA ALA A 307 -7.88 -8.08 -12.84
C ALA A 307 -6.68 -7.65 -11.99
N ALA A 308 -6.88 -7.25 -10.73
CA ALA A 308 -5.82 -6.87 -9.81
C ALA A 308 -4.98 -8.07 -9.37
N MET A 309 -5.63 -9.19 -9.03
CA MET A 309 -4.95 -10.45 -8.69
C MET A 309 -4.20 -11.04 -9.90
N ASP A 310 -4.82 -11.08 -11.08
CA ASP A 310 -4.18 -11.59 -12.31
C ASP A 310 -3.03 -10.71 -12.79
N TYR A 311 -3.05 -9.41 -12.51
CA TYR A 311 -1.93 -8.50 -12.80
C TYR A 311 -0.71 -8.77 -11.90
N MET A 312 -0.91 -9.21 -10.65
CA MET A 312 0.18 -9.53 -9.72
C MET A 312 0.97 -10.79 -10.12
N GLU A 313 0.37 -11.68 -10.92
CA GLU A 313 1.04 -12.90 -11.42
C GLU A 313 2.35 -12.62 -12.19
N GLN A 314 2.53 -11.42 -12.76
CA GLN A 314 3.76 -11.05 -13.47
C GLN A 314 4.98 -10.82 -12.55
N PHE A 315 4.76 -10.78 -11.23
CA PHE A 315 5.78 -10.57 -10.20
C PHE A 315 6.16 -11.86 -9.45
N ASP A 316 5.68 -13.02 -9.91
CA ASP A 316 6.03 -14.39 -9.46
C ASP A 316 7.03 -14.98 -10.48
N ARG A 317 8.32 -14.64 -10.36
CA ARG A 317 9.33 -14.87 -11.43
C ARG A 317 10.15 -16.13 -11.23
N ASP A 318 10.44 -16.53 -10.00
CA ASP A 318 11.01 -17.86 -9.72
C ASP A 318 9.94 -18.96 -9.81
N GLY A 319 8.66 -18.57 -9.82
CA GLY A 319 7.52 -19.47 -9.97
C GLY A 319 7.22 -20.23 -8.69
N ASP A 320 7.54 -19.71 -7.50
CA ASP A 320 7.17 -20.31 -6.21
C ASP A 320 5.72 -20.02 -5.76
N GLY A 321 5.06 -18.99 -6.31
CA GLY A 321 3.71 -18.56 -5.92
C GLY A 321 3.63 -17.24 -5.14
N LEU A 322 4.75 -16.67 -4.72
CA LEU A 322 4.86 -15.35 -4.07
C LEU A 322 5.18 -14.26 -5.09
N VAL A 323 5.30 -13.02 -4.63
CA VAL A 323 5.66 -11.87 -5.47
C VAL A 323 6.96 -11.24 -4.98
N GLU A 324 7.89 -10.95 -5.89
CA GLU A 324 9.21 -10.44 -5.54
C GLU A 324 9.32 -8.92 -5.75
N ASN A 325 9.75 -8.21 -4.71
CA ASN A 325 10.14 -6.81 -4.75
C ASN A 325 11.47 -6.61 -5.52
N ASP A 326 11.56 -5.48 -6.22
CA ASP A 326 12.49 -5.28 -7.35
C ASP A 326 13.88 -4.71 -7.01
N GLY A 327 14.22 -4.49 -5.74
CA GLY A 327 15.46 -3.79 -5.37
C GLY A 327 15.39 -2.26 -5.53
N PHE A 328 14.17 -1.72 -5.63
CA PHE A 328 13.85 -0.30 -5.44
C PHE A 328 12.61 -0.18 -4.54
N PRO A 329 12.22 1.02 -4.07
CA PRO A 329 10.97 1.20 -3.33
C PRO A 329 9.75 1.00 -4.23
N ASP A 330 9.13 -0.16 -4.11
CA ASP A 330 7.99 -0.61 -4.92
C ASP A 330 6.78 -0.98 -4.06
N GLN A 331 6.52 -0.16 -3.03
CA GLN A 331 5.39 -0.24 -2.09
C GLN A 331 5.36 1.04 -1.23
N THR A 332 4.31 1.22 -0.39
CA THR A 332 4.03 2.43 0.42
C THR A 332 5.24 3.06 1.16
N TYR A 333 6.19 2.26 1.65
CA TYR A 333 7.48 2.76 2.14
C TYR A 333 8.38 3.14 0.94
N ASP A 334 8.00 4.21 0.25
CA ASP A 334 8.55 4.64 -1.05
C ASP A 334 9.99 5.18 -1.05
N ALA A 335 10.64 5.19 0.12
CA ALA A 335 12.07 5.44 0.29
C ALA A 335 12.80 4.26 0.97
N TRP A 336 12.13 3.14 1.24
CA TRP A 336 12.72 1.94 1.86
C TRP A 336 12.82 0.80 0.84
N THR A 337 14.03 0.55 0.35
CA THR A 337 14.29 -0.49 -0.65
C THR A 337 14.09 -1.91 -0.09
N VAL A 338 13.47 -2.77 -0.90
CA VAL A 338 13.16 -4.18 -0.61
C VAL A 338 13.73 -5.08 -1.72
N HIS A 339 14.28 -6.25 -1.39
CA HIS A 339 14.83 -7.21 -2.36
C HIS A 339 14.21 -8.61 -2.23
N GLY A 340 13.66 -9.14 -3.32
CA GLY A 340 13.05 -10.47 -3.29
C GLY A 340 11.73 -10.43 -2.53
N ILE A 341 11.38 -11.48 -1.80
CA ILE A 341 10.11 -11.54 -1.08
C ILE A 341 10.24 -10.78 0.26
N SER A 342 9.40 -9.79 0.50
CA SER A 342 9.29 -9.13 1.81
C SER A 342 8.28 -9.79 2.73
N ALA A 343 8.48 -9.60 4.04
CA ALA A 343 7.44 -9.90 5.01
C ALA A 343 6.17 -9.07 4.74
N TYR A 344 6.32 -7.77 4.45
CA TYR A 344 5.21 -6.87 4.17
C TYR A 344 4.38 -7.30 2.94
N CYS A 345 4.95 -7.25 1.73
CA CYS A 345 4.21 -7.53 0.50
C CYS A 345 3.82 -9.01 0.40
N GLY A 346 4.67 -9.93 0.87
CA GLY A 346 4.36 -11.36 0.91
C GLY A 346 3.21 -11.69 1.86
N CYS A 347 3.12 -11.05 3.03
CA CYS A 347 2.01 -11.24 3.96
C CYS A 347 0.71 -10.67 3.39
N LEU A 348 0.75 -9.46 2.79
CA LEU A 348 -0.38 -8.87 2.07
C LEU A 348 -0.85 -9.77 0.92
N TRP A 349 0.06 -10.35 0.13
CA TRP A 349 -0.27 -11.26 -0.97
C TRP A 349 -0.91 -12.56 -0.50
N LEU A 350 -0.39 -13.19 0.56
CA LEU A 350 -1.01 -14.38 1.17
C LEU A 350 -2.43 -14.09 1.69
N ALA A 351 -2.65 -12.91 2.28
CA ALA A 351 -3.96 -12.46 2.71
C ALA A 351 -4.90 -12.19 1.52
N ALA A 352 -4.43 -11.51 0.47
CA ALA A 352 -5.19 -11.22 -0.73
C ALA A 352 -5.62 -12.50 -1.48
N LEU A 353 -4.78 -13.54 -1.50
CA LEU A 353 -5.14 -14.86 -2.02
C LEU A 353 -6.27 -15.53 -1.23
N GLN A 354 -6.29 -15.42 0.10
CA GLN A 354 -7.41 -15.91 0.92
C GLN A 354 -8.69 -15.08 0.69
N ALA A 355 -8.57 -13.76 0.70
CA ALA A 355 -9.66 -12.81 0.46
C ALA A 355 -10.34 -13.05 -0.89
N ALA A 356 -9.56 -13.12 -1.98
CA ALA A 356 -10.05 -13.43 -3.31
C ALA A 356 -10.72 -14.81 -3.37
N ALA A 357 -10.15 -15.84 -2.72
CA ALA A 357 -10.75 -17.17 -2.67
C ALA A 357 -12.11 -17.18 -1.94
N ALA A 358 -12.22 -16.50 -0.80
CA ALA A 358 -13.45 -16.40 -0.03
C ALA A 358 -14.53 -15.58 -0.76
N MET A 359 -14.14 -14.46 -1.40
CA MET A 359 -15.02 -13.64 -2.23
C MET A 359 -15.55 -14.43 -3.43
N ALA A 360 -14.67 -15.12 -4.16
CA ALA A 360 -15.03 -15.96 -5.30
C ALA A 360 -16.06 -17.04 -4.92
N GLN A 361 -15.87 -17.73 -3.79
CA GLN A 361 -16.84 -18.72 -3.29
C GLN A 361 -18.22 -18.10 -3.01
N ARG A 362 -18.25 -16.94 -2.35
CA ARG A 362 -19.48 -16.19 -2.03
C ARG A 362 -20.21 -15.68 -3.28
N LEU A 363 -19.48 -15.33 -4.34
CA LEU A 363 -20.04 -14.87 -5.61
C LEU A 363 -20.35 -16.00 -6.60
N GLY A 364 -19.94 -17.24 -6.30
CA GLY A 364 -20.19 -18.43 -7.12
C GLY A 364 -19.08 -18.80 -8.12
N ASP A 365 -18.01 -18.01 -8.19
CA ASP A 365 -16.84 -18.28 -9.05
C ASP A 365 -15.92 -19.36 -8.44
N ARG A 366 -16.38 -20.61 -8.53
CA ARG A 366 -15.67 -21.78 -7.98
C ARG A 366 -14.32 -22.03 -8.67
N ALA A 367 -14.14 -21.57 -9.91
CA ALA A 367 -12.89 -21.74 -10.64
C ALA A 367 -11.81 -20.78 -10.13
N TYR A 368 -12.15 -19.49 -9.98
CA TYR A 368 -11.24 -18.50 -9.44
C TYR A 368 -10.94 -18.76 -7.95
N ALA A 369 -11.93 -19.22 -7.19
CA ALA A 369 -11.75 -19.66 -5.80
C ALA A 369 -10.65 -20.71 -5.64
N GLU A 370 -10.68 -21.77 -6.47
CA GLU A 370 -9.69 -22.84 -6.39
C GLU A 370 -8.32 -22.40 -6.96
N LYS A 371 -8.27 -21.52 -7.97
CA LYS A 371 -7.02 -20.88 -8.44
C LYS A 371 -6.28 -20.20 -7.28
N CYS A 372 -6.95 -19.29 -6.57
CA CYS A 372 -6.36 -18.55 -5.46
C CYS A 372 -5.98 -19.47 -4.29
N LYS A 373 -6.82 -20.46 -3.96
CA LYS A 373 -6.56 -21.45 -2.91
C LYS A 373 -5.34 -22.34 -3.21
N ILE A 374 -5.18 -22.82 -4.45
CA ILE A 374 -4.00 -23.58 -4.88
C ILE A 374 -2.74 -22.73 -4.75
N LYS A 375 -2.76 -21.46 -5.22
CA LYS A 375 -1.59 -20.58 -5.08
C LYS A 375 -1.28 -20.26 -3.61
N PHE A 376 -2.27 -19.99 -2.75
CA PHE A 376 -2.06 -19.80 -1.31
C PHE A 376 -1.34 -20.99 -0.64
N LEU A 377 -1.82 -22.22 -0.92
CA LEU A 377 -1.26 -23.45 -0.35
C LEU A 377 0.20 -23.71 -0.81
N LYS A 378 0.56 -23.23 -2.00
CA LYS A 378 1.91 -23.30 -2.56
C LYS A 378 2.82 -22.20 -1.97
N ALA A 379 2.32 -20.96 -1.90
CA ALA A 379 3.05 -19.76 -1.51
C ALA A 379 3.36 -19.69 0.00
N LYS A 380 2.40 -20.04 0.87
CA LYS A 380 2.59 -19.93 2.34
C LYS A 380 3.82 -20.70 2.85
N PRO A 381 4.03 -21.99 2.52
CA PRO A 381 5.22 -22.71 2.96
C PRO A 381 6.53 -22.05 2.52
N VAL A 382 6.55 -21.44 1.34
CA VAL A 382 7.76 -20.80 0.81
C VAL A 382 8.04 -19.49 1.54
N PHE A 383 7.02 -18.68 1.84
CA PHE A 383 7.14 -17.45 2.64
C PHE A 383 7.71 -17.76 4.02
N GLU A 384 7.16 -18.77 4.70
CA GLU A 384 7.68 -19.21 5.99
C GLU A 384 9.13 -19.73 5.87
N SER A 385 9.47 -20.48 4.81
CA SER A 385 10.83 -21.00 4.62
C SER A 385 11.88 -19.93 4.28
N LYS A 386 11.51 -18.88 3.53
CA LYS A 386 12.41 -17.80 3.11
C LYS A 386 12.59 -16.74 4.22
N LEU A 387 11.58 -16.52 5.08
CA LEU A 387 11.56 -15.39 6.03
C LEU A 387 11.51 -15.74 7.53
N TRP A 388 10.96 -16.87 7.96
CA TRP A 388 10.83 -17.17 9.40
C TRP A 388 12.19 -17.50 10.02
N ASN A 389 12.72 -16.59 10.84
CA ASN A 389 14.06 -16.73 11.44
C ASN A 389 14.09 -17.46 12.78
N GLY A 390 12.97 -18.06 13.21
CA GLY A 390 12.81 -18.71 14.51
C GLY A 390 12.22 -17.81 15.60
N SER A 391 12.15 -16.48 15.41
CA SER A 391 11.53 -15.56 16.37
C SER A 391 10.59 -14.52 15.75
N TYR A 392 10.81 -14.13 14.50
CA TYR A 392 10.00 -13.18 13.72
C TYR A 392 10.25 -13.41 12.22
N PHE A 393 9.63 -12.62 11.35
CA PHE A 393 9.89 -12.66 9.91
C PHE A 393 10.95 -11.63 9.53
N ASN A 394 11.98 -12.05 8.80
CA ASN A 394 12.96 -11.14 8.20
C ASN A 394 12.26 -10.10 7.31
N TYR A 395 12.75 -8.86 7.28
CA TYR A 395 12.23 -7.77 6.45
C TYR A 395 12.07 -8.19 4.98
N ASP A 396 13.14 -8.76 4.40
CA ASP A 396 13.13 -9.35 3.07
C ASP A 396 14.01 -10.61 2.96
N SER A 397 13.87 -11.33 1.85
CA SER A 397 14.68 -12.50 1.51
C SER A 397 16.03 -12.14 0.88
N GLY A 398 16.47 -10.90 1.03
CA GLY A 398 17.72 -10.39 0.48
C GLY A 398 18.95 -10.75 1.32
N SER A 399 20.07 -10.10 0.99
CA SER A 399 21.37 -10.27 1.64
C SER A 399 21.97 -8.94 2.12
N SER A 400 21.17 -7.87 2.21
CA SER A 400 21.61 -6.58 2.71
C SER A 400 21.72 -6.58 4.24
N SER A 401 22.30 -5.51 4.80
CA SER A 401 22.34 -5.33 6.26
C SER A 401 20.96 -5.19 6.88
N ASN A 402 19.97 -4.64 6.15
CA ASN A 402 18.60 -4.43 6.61
C ASN A 402 17.63 -5.59 6.30
N SER A 403 18.02 -6.61 5.52
CA SER A 403 17.19 -7.81 5.28
C SER A 403 16.73 -8.50 6.57
N ARG A 404 17.48 -8.33 7.67
CA ARG A 404 17.14 -8.87 9.00
C ARG A 404 16.52 -7.86 9.96
N SER A 405 16.14 -6.67 9.50
CA SER A 405 15.47 -5.69 10.35
C SER A 405 14.08 -6.19 10.78
N ILE A 406 13.71 -5.87 12.01
CA ILE A 406 12.36 -6.08 12.56
C ILE A 406 11.52 -4.91 12.05
N GLN A 407 10.66 -5.16 11.06
CA GLN A 407 9.73 -4.15 10.55
C GLN A 407 8.46 -4.13 11.42
N ALA A 408 7.96 -2.94 11.75
CA ALA A 408 6.75 -2.78 12.55
C ALA A 408 5.52 -3.43 11.89
N ASP A 409 5.37 -3.28 10.57
CA ASP A 409 4.21 -3.75 9.81
C ASP A 409 4.41 -5.11 9.10
N GLN A 410 5.37 -5.93 9.55
CA GLN A 410 5.68 -7.24 8.94
C GLN A 410 4.53 -8.27 8.95
N LEU A 411 3.39 -7.91 9.57
CA LEU A 411 2.17 -8.71 9.68
C LEU A 411 0.92 -8.00 9.11
N ALA A 412 1.07 -6.98 8.27
CA ALA A 412 -0.06 -6.22 7.68
C ALA A 412 -1.16 -7.09 7.05
N GLY A 413 -0.80 -8.18 6.37
CA GLY A 413 -1.77 -9.14 5.83
C GLY A 413 -2.49 -9.96 6.91
N GLN A 414 -1.79 -10.39 7.97
CA GLN A 414 -2.38 -11.10 9.11
C GLN A 414 -3.35 -10.20 9.88
N TRP A 415 -3.00 -8.91 10.05
CA TRP A 415 -3.90 -7.89 10.59
C TRP A 415 -5.21 -7.82 9.81
N TYR A 416 -5.13 -7.68 8.48
CA TYR A 416 -6.32 -7.60 7.63
C TYR A 416 -7.11 -8.91 7.59
N SER A 417 -6.46 -10.07 7.55
CA SER A 417 -7.14 -11.36 7.63
C SER A 417 -7.98 -11.47 8.91
N ALA A 418 -7.37 -11.22 10.07
CA ALA A 418 -8.08 -11.25 11.35
C ALA A 418 -9.20 -10.20 11.44
N SER A 419 -8.96 -8.99 10.93
CA SER A 419 -9.95 -7.90 10.91
C SER A 419 -11.12 -8.15 9.95
N SER A 420 -10.93 -9.00 8.94
CA SER A 420 -11.94 -9.34 7.92
C SER A 420 -12.61 -10.69 8.15
N GLY A 421 -12.36 -11.35 9.30
CA GLY A 421 -12.91 -12.67 9.62
C GLY A 421 -12.36 -13.82 8.78
N LEU A 422 -11.19 -13.66 8.13
CA LEU A 422 -10.48 -14.75 7.47
C LEU A 422 -9.72 -15.62 8.48
N PRO A 423 -9.41 -16.89 8.13
CA PRO A 423 -8.51 -17.72 8.93
C PRO A 423 -7.13 -17.06 9.11
N PRO A 424 -6.42 -17.32 10.23
CA PRO A 424 -5.06 -16.81 10.40
C PRO A 424 -4.11 -17.39 9.33
N LEU A 425 -3.19 -16.54 8.84
CA LEU A 425 -2.18 -16.90 7.85
C LEU A 425 -1.11 -17.81 8.42
N PHE A 426 -0.81 -17.69 9.72
CA PHE A 426 0.29 -18.37 10.40
C PHE A 426 -0.19 -19.03 11.70
N GLU A 427 0.65 -19.87 12.29
CA GLU A 427 0.40 -20.41 13.63
C GLU A 427 0.41 -19.31 14.68
N GLU A 428 -0.53 -19.35 15.63
CA GLU A 428 -0.69 -18.34 16.70
C GLU A 428 0.61 -18.05 17.46
N ILE A 429 1.45 -19.07 17.67
CA ILE A 429 2.77 -18.92 18.32
C ILE A 429 3.74 -18.07 17.49
N LYS A 430 3.74 -18.19 16.15
CA LYS A 430 4.57 -17.36 15.26
C LYS A 430 4.08 -15.91 15.26
N ILE A 431 2.77 -15.71 15.25
CA ILE A 431 2.13 -14.39 15.29
C ILE A 431 2.47 -13.68 16.61
N ARG A 432 2.17 -14.32 17.75
CA ARG A 432 2.44 -13.74 19.08
C ARG A 432 3.93 -13.52 19.34
N ASN A 433 4.81 -14.42 18.92
CA ASN A 433 6.27 -14.22 19.01
C ASN A 433 6.72 -13.01 18.19
N THR A 434 6.17 -12.82 16.99
CA THR A 434 6.48 -11.68 16.12
C THR A 434 5.99 -10.36 16.72
N LEU A 435 4.72 -10.28 17.13
CA LEU A 435 4.14 -9.11 17.79
C LEU A 435 4.89 -8.75 19.08
N GLN A 436 5.22 -9.75 19.90
CA GLN A 436 6.03 -9.56 21.11
C GLN A 436 7.44 -9.06 20.77
N LYS A 437 8.05 -9.51 19.66
CA LYS A 437 9.35 -9.02 19.20
C LYS A 437 9.31 -7.55 18.81
N ILE A 438 8.28 -7.15 18.04
CA ILE A 438 8.07 -5.76 17.61
C ILE A 438 7.83 -4.87 18.85
N PHE A 439 7.03 -5.32 19.82
CA PHE A 439 6.83 -4.61 21.08
C PHE A 439 8.15 -4.41 21.86
N GLU A 440 8.92 -5.48 22.06
CA GLU A 440 10.20 -5.46 22.79
C GLU A 440 11.30 -4.60 22.14
N PHE A 441 11.19 -4.34 20.83
CA PHE A 441 12.19 -3.65 20.03
C PHE A 441 11.65 -2.31 19.54
N ASN A 442 10.84 -2.33 18.48
CA ASN A 442 10.34 -1.15 17.77
C ASN A 442 9.56 -0.16 18.65
N VAL A 443 8.89 -0.66 19.70
CA VAL A 443 8.19 0.18 20.69
C VAL A 443 9.09 0.43 21.90
N MET A 444 9.37 -0.59 22.71
CA MET A 444 9.95 -0.38 24.06
C MET A 444 11.40 0.13 24.07
N LYS A 445 12.19 -0.04 23.00
CA LYS A 445 13.54 0.56 22.90
C LYS A 445 13.50 2.02 22.47
N VAL A 446 12.37 2.52 21.98
CA VAL A 446 12.17 3.90 21.52
C VAL A 446 11.49 4.71 22.63
N ARG A 447 12.28 5.46 23.39
CA ARG A 447 11.83 6.26 24.56
C ARG A 447 10.98 5.49 25.59
N GLY A 448 11.16 4.17 25.70
CA GLY A 448 10.36 3.34 26.61
C GLY A 448 8.91 3.16 26.16
N GLY A 449 8.63 3.21 24.86
CA GLY A 449 7.30 3.05 24.27
C GLY A 449 6.49 4.34 24.11
N ARG A 450 6.88 5.43 24.78
CA ARG A 450 6.17 6.73 24.78
C ARG A 450 6.06 7.47 23.43
N MET A 451 6.46 6.85 22.31
CA MET A 451 6.37 7.43 20.96
C MET A 451 5.64 6.59 19.92
N GLY A 452 5.23 5.35 20.23
CA GLY A 452 4.71 4.40 19.24
C GLY A 452 5.79 3.45 18.70
N ALA A 453 5.57 2.88 17.50
CA ALA A 453 6.45 1.86 16.92
C ALA A 453 7.32 2.42 15.79
N VAL A 454 8.66 2.40 15.93
CA VAL A 454 9.56 2.80 14.82
C VAL A 454 9.52 1.76 13.71
N ASN A 455 9.45 2.21 12.46
CA ASN A 455 9.22 1.35 11.30
C ASN A 455 10.26 0.24 11.17
N GLY A 456 11.56 0.52 11.39
CA GLY A 456 12.64 -0.47 11.32
C GLY A 456 13.54 -0.51 12.55
N MET A 457 13.83 -1.71 13.05
CA MET A 457 14.81 -1.92 14.11
C MET A 457 15.75 -3.10 13.83
N ASN A 458 17.05 -2.90 13.97
CA ASN A 458 18.05 -3.95 13.82
C ASN A 458 17.92 -5.02 14.93
N PRO A 459 18.33 -6.28 14.68
CA PRO A 459 18.35 -7.36 15.68
C PRO A 459 19.18 -7.06 16.95
N ASN A 460 20.10 -6.09 16.86
CA ASN A 460 20.92 -5.62 17.97
C ASN A 460 20.23 -4.55 18.86
N GLY A 461 19.00 -4.15 18.53
CA GLY A 461 18.22 -3.17 19.29
C GLY A 461 18.51 -1.70 18.97
N LYS A 462 19.27 -1.40 17.91
CA LYS A 462 19.37 -0.05 17.33
C LYS A 462 18.31 0.16 16.26
N VAL A 463 17.75 1.37 16.18
CA VAL A 463 16.90 1.81 15.04
C VAL A 463 17.62 1.51 13.71
N ASP A 464 16.87 1.14 12.68
CA ASP A 464 17.43 0.97 11.35
C ASP A 464 17.59 2.32 10.64
N GLU A 465 18.80 2.62 10.18
CA GLU A 465 19.17 3.92 9.59
C GLU A 465 19.48 3.81 8.09
N CYS A 466 19.07 2.72 7.42
CA CYS A 466 19.29 2.52 5.99
C CYS A 466 18.55 3.53 5.09
N CYS A 467 17.41 4.06 5.54
CA CYS A 467 16.72 5.16 4.86
C CYS A 467 16.09 6.14 5.87
N MET A 468 15.24 7.04 5.38
CA MET A 468 14.51 8.00 6.21
C MET A 468 13.35 7.30 6.94
N GLN A 469 12.50 6.61 6.17
CA GLN A 469 11.30 5.90 6.64
C GLN A 469 11.59 4.80 7.66
N SER A 470 12.72 4.10 7.58
CA SER A 470 13.10 3.08 8.57
C SER A 470 13.30 3.65 9.98
N ARG A 471 13.49 4.97 10.11
CA ARG A 471 13.76 5.72 11.36
C ARG A 471 12.54 6.47 11.89
N GLU A 472 11.45 6.48 11.12
CA GLU A 472 10.19 7.16 11.40
C GLU A 472 9.25 6.28 12.22
N ILE A 473 8.27 6.90 12.86
CA ILE A 473 7.11 6.24 13.44
C ILE A 473 5.88 6.73 12.69
N TRP A 474 5.20 5.84 11.99
CA TRP A 474 3.95 6.16 11.29
C TRP A 474 2.76 5.88 12.22
N THR A 475 1.84 6.84 12.36
CA THR A 475 0.69 6.72 13.28
C THR A 475 -0.25 5.58 12.89
N GLY A 476 -0.65 5.51 11.61
CA GLY A 476 -1.53 4.47 11.07
C GLY A 476 -0.95 3.05 11.25
N VAL A 477 0.35 2.88 11.00
CA VAL A 477 1.07 1.61 11.23
C VAL A 477 1.14 1.24 12.71
N THR A 478 1.31 2.23 13.59
CA THR A 478 1.35 1.98 15.04
C THR A 478 -0.04 1.57 15.57
N TYR A 479 -1.11 2.18 15.06
CA TYR A 479 -2.47 1.81 15.44
C TYR A 479 -2.93 0.47 14.81
N SER A 480 -2.54 0.14 13.57
CA SER A 480 -2.81 -1.18 12.98
C SER A 480 -2.06 -2.30 13.71
N LEU A 481 -0.80 -2.06 14.07
CA LEU A 481 -0.01 -2.95 14.93
C LEU A 481 -0.68 -3.16 16.29
N ALA A 482 -1.16 -2.10 16.94
CA ALA A 482 -1.88 -2.19 18.20
C ALA A 482 -3.21 -2.97 18.05
N ALA A 483 -3.97 -2.73 16.98
CA ALA A 483 -5.18 -3.51 16.66
C ALA A 483 -4.86 -5.01 16.45
N THR A 484 -3.73 -5.32 15.80
CA THR A 484 -3.24 -6.70 15.62
C THR A 484 -2.90 -7.35 16.97
N MET A 485 -2.27 -6.61 17.88
CA MET A 485 -2.02 -7.05 19.26
C MET A 485 -3.33 -7.30 20.04
N LEU A 486 -4.37 -6.47 19.87
CA LEU A 486 -5.69 -6.73 20.47
C LEU A 486 -6.31 -8.02 19.92
N LEU A 487 -6.35 -8.18 18.59
CA LEU A 487 -6.93 -9.35 17.92
C LEU A 487 -6.26 -10.67 18.33
N HIS A 488 -4.96 -10.63 18.64
CA HIS A 488 -4.19 -11.79 19.14
C HIS A 488 -4.06 -11.82 20.68
N GLY A 489 -4.89 -11.10 21.44
CA GLY A 489 -4.96 -11.22 22.90
C GLY A 489 -3.70 -10.74 23.64
N MET A 490 -3.18 -9.58 23.25
CA MET A 490 -2.01 -8.90 23.83
C MET A 490 -2.37 -7.46 24.26
N GLU A 491 -3.46 -7.32 25.03
CA GLU A 491 -4.07 -6.02 25.37
C GLU A 491 -3.09 -5.00 25.97
N HIS A 492 -2.24 -5.41 26.92
CA HIS A 492 -1.25 -4.52 27.52
C HIS A 492 -0.26 -3.97 26.48
N GLN A 493 0.28 -4.84 25.62
CA GLN A 493 1.19 -4.44 24.55
C GLN A 493 0.49 -3.51 23.55
N ALA A 494 -0.76 -3.82 23.19
CA ALA A 494 -1.56 -3.01 22.28
C ALA A 494 -1.78 -1.59 22.81
N PHE A 495 -2.33 -1.46 24.03
CA PHE A 495 -2.64 -0.15 24.60
C PHE A 495 -1.37 0.67 24.86
N ALA A 496 -0.28 0.07 25.34
CA ALA A 496 1.00 0.77 25.49
C ALA A 496 1.60 1.23 24.14
N THR A 497 1.37 0.48 23.06
CA THR A 497 1.81 0.85 21.69
C THR A 497 1.00 2.03 21.14
N ALA A 498 -0.32 2.01 21.32
CA ALA A 498 -1.21 3.09 20.90
C ALA A 498 -1.05 4.37 21.77
N GLU A 499 -0.88 4.22 23.09
CA GLU A 499 -0.66 5.32 24.04
C GLU A 499 0.59 6.13 23.67
N GLY A 500 1.63 5.50 23.12
CA GLY A 500 2.81 6.21 22.64
C GLY A 500 2.53 7.27 21.56
N ILE A 501 1.56 7.02 20.67
CA ILE A 501 1.10 8.02 19.69
C ILE A 501 0.31 9.13 20.39
N PHE A 502 -0.60 8.79 21.30
CA PHE A 502 -1.38 9.77 22.06
C PHE A 502 -0.48 10.70 22.89
N ILE A 503 0.48 10.17 23.65
CA ILE A 503 1.44 10.95 24.43
C ILE A 503 2.18 11.95 23.53
N THR A 504 2.66 11.47 22.38
CA THR A 504 3.51 12.24 21.48
C THR A 504 2.76 13.32 20.68
N GLY A 505 1.54 13.05 20.25
CA GLY A 505 0.73 13.96 19.43
C GLY A 505 -0.24 14.85 20.19
N TRP A 506 -0.66 14.48 21.41
CA TRP A 506 -1.84 15.07 22.05
C TRP A 506 -1.72 15.31 23.58
N SER A 507 -0.60 14.96 24.23
CA SER A 507 -0.40 15.26 25.65
C SER A 507 0.35 16.57 25.89
N GLU A 508 0.29 17.11 27.11
CA GLU A 508 1.05 18.31 27.54
C GLU A 508 2.59 18.12 27.46
N GLU A 509 3.07 16.88 27.33
CA GLU A 509 4.50 16.54 27.10
C GLU A 509 4.85 16.27 25.62
N GLY A 510 3.88 16.40 24.71
CA GLY A 510 3.99 16.05 23.29
C GLY A 510 4.69 17.10 22.41
N PHE A 511 4.53 16.95 21.09
CA PHE A 511 5.06 17.87 20.07
C PHE A 511 3.97 18.60 19.25
N GLY A 512 2.68 18.33 19.52
CA GLY A 512 1.52 18.92 18.85
C GLY A 512 0.87 20.06 19.65
#